data_AF-A0A4P6YFC2-F1
#
_entry.id   AF-A0A4P6YFC2-F1
#
_cell.length_a   1.000
_cell.length_b   1.000
_cell.length_c   1.000
_cell.angle_alpha   90.00
_cell.angle_beta   90.00
_cell.angle_gamma   90.00
#
_symmetry.space_group_name_H-M   'P 1'
#
loop_
_entity.id
_entity.type
_entity.pdbx_description
1 polymer ?
#
loop_
_entity_poly.entity_id
_entity_poly.type
_entity_poly.pdbx_seq_one_letter_code
_entity_poly.pdbx_strand_id
1 'polypeptide(L)'
;MIEIERKFLVTSEAFKEEAFTQNRIAQGYLSSNPERTVRVRIKGDKGFLTIKGVSNASGLSRFEWEKEIAMDEALALLQLCEEGSIDKTRFEVKVGNHIFEIDEFYDGNEGLIMAEIELKSETENFEKPVWLGAEVTNDHRYYNSYLSKNPYKNWK
;
A
#
# COMPACT_ATOMS: atom_id res chain seq x y z
N MET A 1 16.99 -10.94 -8.77
CA MET A 1 16.61 -9.57 -9.17
C MET A 1 16.33 -8.82 -7.88
N ILE A 2 16.93 -7.65 -7.69
CA ILE A 2 16.74 -6.82 -6.49
C ILE A 2 15.76 -5.72 -6.88
N GLU A 3 14.69 -5.57 -6.11
CA GLU A 3 13.74 -4.46 -6.23
C GLU A 3 14.35 -3.22 -5.56
N ILE A 4 14.31 -2.07 -6.25
CA ILE A 4 14.89 -0.81 -5.76
C ILE A 4 13.79 0.24 -5.81
N GLU A 5 13.39 0.70 -4.63
CA GLU A 5 12.31 1.68 -4.47
C GLU A 5 12.77 2.85 -3.61
N ARG A 6 12.25 4.05 -3.89
CA ARG A 6 12.41 5.23 -3.03
C ARG A 6 11.05 5.77 -2.63
N LYS A 7 10.97 6.24 -1.38
CA LYS A 7 9.74 6.73 -0.75
C LYS A 7 9.89 8.18 -0.35
N PHE A 8 8.87 8.98 -0.58
CA PHE A 8 8.87 10.41 -0.31
C PHE A 8 7.56 10.83 0.37
N LEU A 9 7.63 11.83 1.23
CA LEU A 9 6.45 12.60 1.63
C LEU A 9 5.98 13.47 0.47
N VAL A 10 4.69 13.80 0.47
CA VAL A 10 4.10 14.71 -0.52
C VAL A 10 3.72 16.02 0.13
N THR A 11 4.05 17.14 -0.52
CA THR A 11 3.92 18.49 0.07
C THR A 11 2.71 19.27 -0.43
N SER A 12 2.05 18.81 -1.50
CA SER A 12 0.85 19.45 -2.04
C SER A 12 0.02 18.45 -2.84
N GLU A 13 -1.26 18.77 -3.06
CA GLU A 13 -2.18 17.93 -3.83
C GLU A 13 -2.12 18.13 -5.36
N ALA A 14 -1.14 18.88 -5.87
CA ALA A 14 -1.00 19.14 -7.31
C ALA A 14 -0.93 17.84 -8.15
N PHE A 15 -0.41 16.76 -7.56
CA PHE A 15 -0.35 15.44 -8.18
C PHE A 15 -1.73 14.90 -8.61
N LYS A 16 -2.83 15.31 -7.97
CA LYS A 16 -4.18 14.84 -8.30
C LYS A 16 -4.61 15.29 -9.71
N GLU A 17 -4.18 16.47 -10.15
CA GLU A 17 -4.43 16.98 -11.50
C GLU A 17 -3.51 16.34 -12.55
N GLU A 18 -2.32 15.90 -12.13
CA GLU A 18 -1.32 15.24 -12.98
C GLU A 18 -1.54 13.72 -13.12
N ALA A 19 -2.38 13.14 -12.25
CA ALA A 19 -2.61 11.71 -12.19
C ALA A 19 -3.38 11.23 -13.44
N PHE A 20 -2.84 10.19 -14.09
CA PHE A 20 -3.54 9.56 -15.22
C PHE A 20 -4.42 8.40 -14.79
N THR A 21 -4.21 7.87 -13.58
CA THR A 21 -5.02 6.80 -12.97
C THR A 21 -5.15 7.05 -11.47
N GLN A 22 -6.30 6.65 -10.90
CA GLN A 22 -6.49 6.54 -9.46
C GLN A 22 -7.23 5.25 -9.13
N ASN A 23 -6.83 4.57 -8.05
CA ASN A 23 -7.46 3.34 -7.60
C ASN A 23 -7.55 3.32 -6.07
N ARG A 24 -8.74 3.06 -5.54
CA ARG A 24 -8.90 2.79 -4.11
C ARG A 24 -8.32 1.41 -3.77
N ILE A 25 -7.55 1.35 -2.70
CA ILE A 25 -6.95 0.12 -2.17
C ILE A 25 -7.28 0.08 -0.68
N ALA A 26 -8.11 -0.88 -0.30
CA ALA A 26 -8.37 -1.18 1.10
C ALA A 26 -7.96 -2.62 1.40
N GLN A 27 -7.38 -2.90 2.56
CA GLN A 27 -7.07 -4.27 2.96
C GLN A 27 -7.07 -4.41 4.48
N GLY A 28 -7.41 -5.61 4.93
CA GLY A 28 -7.38 -5.99 6.33
C GLY A 28 -7.27 -7.50 6.48
N TYR A 29 -6.96 -7.96 7.69
CA TYR A 29 -6.88 -9.37 8.02
C TYR A 29 -8.05 -9.76 8.91
N LEU A 30 -8.87 -10.72 8.47
CA LEU A 30 -9.82 -11.40 9.37
C LEU A 30 -9.10 -12.36 10.32
N SER A 31 -7.90 -12.81 9.93
CA SER A 31 -6.98 -13.58 10.75
C SER A 31 -5.55 -13.29 10.29
N SER A 32 -4.70 -12.77 11.16
CA SER A 32 -3.25 -12.64 10.91
C SER A 32 -2.44 -13.85 11.40
N ASN A 33 -3.10 -14.92 11.85
CA ASN A 33 -2.43 -16.13 12.30
C ASN A 33 -1.55 -16.73 11.18
N PRO A 34 -0.25 -16.97 11.42
CA PRO A 34 0.66 -17.48 10.39
C PRO A 34 0.27 -18.84 9.79
N GLU A 35 -0.48 -19.67 10.52
CA GLU A 35 -0.95 -20.97 10.03
C GLU A 35 -2.18 -20.87 9.12
N ARG A 36 -2.94 -19.77 9.23
CA ARG A 36 -4.23 -19.55 8.57
C ARG A 36 -4.50 -18.06 8.40
N THR A 37 -3.70 -17.41 7.58
CA THR A 37 -3.87 -15.98 7.31
C THR A 37 -5.09 -15.79 6.40
N VAL A 38 -6.03 -14.95 6.78
CA VAL A 38 -7.20 -14.59 5.97
C VAL A 38 -7.17 -13.09 5.74
N ARG A 39 -6.99 -12.68 4.48
CA ARG A 39 -6.89 -11.28 4.07
C ARG A 39 -8.06 -10.92 3.17
N VAL A 40 -8.71 -9.79 3.47
CA VAL A 40 -9.67 -9.14 2.58
C VAL A 40 -8.96 -7.98 1.92
N ARG A 41 -9.11 -7.82 0.61
CA ARG A 41 -8.51 -6.72 -0.15
C ARG A 41 -9.48 -6.18 -1.20
N ILE A 42 -9.56 -4.87 -1.30
CA ILE A 42 -10.14 -4.12 -2.41
C ILE A 42 -8.99 -3.58 -3.26
N LYS A 43 -9.11 -3.70 -4.57
CA LYS A 43 -8.23 -3.08 -5.57
C LYS A 43 -9.09 -2.49 -6.69
N GLY A 44 -9.21 -1.16 -6.72
CA GLY A 44 -10.13 -0.47 -7.63
C GLY A 44 -11.57 -0.84 -7.31
N ASP A 45 -12.25 -1.45 -8.28
CA ASP A 45 -13.65 -1.89 -8.22
C ASP A 45 -13.82 -3.38 -7.88
N LYS A 46 -12.73 -4.08 -7.53
CA LYS A 46 -12.72 -5.52 -7.23
C LYS A 46 -12.38 -5.84 -5.78
N GLY A 47 -13.13 -6.78 -5.20
CA GLY A 47 -12.87 -7.37 -3.90
C GLY A 47 -12.21 -8.75 -4.02
N PHE A 48 -11.35 -9.09 -3.07
CA PHE A 48 -10.64 -10.36 -3.00
C PHE A 48 -10.62 -10.88 -1.58
N LEU A 49 -10.84 -12.19 -1.43
CA LEU A 49 -10.57 -12.93 -0.21
C LEU A 49 -9.40 -13.89 -0.46
N THR A 50 -8.31 -13.72 0.28
CA THR A 50 -7.13 -14.58 0.20
C THR A 50 -6.97 -15.37 1.50
N ILE A 51 -6.80 -16.69 1.41
CA ILE A 51 -6.47 -17.56 2.54
C ILE A 51 -5.09 -18.17 2.30
N LYS A 52 -4.19 -18.02 3.27
CA LYS A 52 -2.81 -18.51 3.19
C LYS A 52 -2.49 -19.43 4.35
N GLY A 53 -1.86 -20.56 4.05
CA GLY A 53 -1.31 -21.48 5.05
C GLY A 53 0.09 -21.07 5.52
N VAL A 54 0.62 -21.84 6.47
CA VAL A 54 2.00 -21.70 6.93
C VAL A 54 2.99 -21.86 5.78
N SER A 55 4.07 -21.08 5.81
CA SER A 55 5.20 -21.29 4.91
C SER A 55 5.89 -22.63 5.20
N ASN A 56 6.43 -23.26 4.16
CA ASN A 56 7.27 -24.44 4.31
C ASN A 56 8.58 -24.12 5.04
N ALA A 57 9.36 -25.14 5.39
CA ALA A 57 10.59 -24.98 6.16
C ALA A 57 11.65 -24.07 5.53
N SER A 58 11.65 -23.94 4.19
CA SER A 58 12.56 -23.02 3.49
C SER A 58 12.01 -21.59 3.38
N GLY A 59 10.74 -21.35 3.75
CA GLY A 59 10.05 -20.08 3.57
C GLY A 59 9.68 -19.75 2.12
N LEU A 60 9.99 -20.64 1.17
CA LEU A 60 9.89 -20.38 -0.28
C LEU A 60 8.50 -20.65 -0.86
N SER A 61 7.67 -21.44 -0.18
CA SER A 61 6.30 -21.69 -0.65
C SER A 61 5.31 -21.89 0.50
N ARG A 62 4.04 -21.63 0.21
CA ARG A 62 2.89 -21.86 1.09
C ARG A 62 1.65 -22.17 0.27
N PHE A 63 0.66 -22.80 0.89
CA PHE A 63 -0.68 -22.86 0.29
C PHE A 63 -1.28 -21.46 0.24
N GLU A 64 -1.85 -21.09 -0.90
CA GLU A 64 -2.55 -19.83 -1.10
C GLU A 64 -3.78 -20.10 -1.97
N TRP A 65 -4.95 -19.72 -1.46
CA TRP A 65 -6.21 -19.73 -2.19
C TRP A 65 -6.73 -18.30 -2.25
N GLU A 66 -7.14 -17.85 -3.43
CA GLU A 66 -7.70 -16.52 -3.63
C GLU A 66 -8.95 -16.62 -4.48
N LYS A 67 -9.94 -15.80 -4.13
CA LYS A 67 -11.16 -15.66 -4.91
C LYS A 67 -11.59 -14.20 -4.98
N GLU A 68 -11.97 -13.76 -6.17
CA GLU A 68 -12.69 -12.51 -6.37
C GLU A 68 -14.08 -12.62 -5.74
N ILE A 69 -14.42 -11.67 -4.88
CA ILE A 69 -15.70 -11.57 -4.18
C ILE A 69 -16.38 -10.27 -4.58
N ALA A 70 -17.70 -10.16 -4.35
CA ALA A 70 -18.41 -8.94 -4.67
C ALA A 70 -17.90 -7.76 -3.81
N MET A 71 -17.97 -6.54 -4.35
CA MET A 71 -17.42 -5.36 -3.68
C MET A 71 -18.09 -5.10 -2.32
N ASP A 72 -19.41 -5.25 -2.26
CA ASP A 72 -20.20 -5.12 -1.04
C ASP A 72 -19.82 -6.17 0.02
N GLU A 73 -19.56 -7.42 -0.40
CA GLU A 73 -19.02 -8.46 0.49
C GLU A 73 -17.65 -8.07 1.04
N ALA A 74 -16.74 -7.58 0.19
CA ALA A 74 -15.40 -7.15 0.62
C ALA A 74 -15.47 -5.98 1.62
N LEU A 75 -16.32 -4.98 1.34
CA LEU A 75 -16.54 -3.84 2.24
C LEU A 75 -17.09 -4.29 3.60
N ALA A 76 -18.07 -5.19 3.61
CA ALA A 76 -18.64 -5.74 4.84
C ALA A 76 -17.60 -6.53 5.65
N LEU A 77 -16.79 -7.37 4.99
CA LEU A 77 -15.75 -8.16 5.66
C LEU A 77 -14.59 -7.29 6.18
N LEU A 78 -14.26 -6.19 5.51
CA LEU A 78 -13.23 -5.25 6.01
C LEU A 78 -13.58 -4.67 7.38
N GLN A 79 -14.87 -4.47 7.68
CA GLN A 79 -15.33 -3.97 8.99
C GLN A 79 -15.11 -4.99 10.12
N LEU A 80 -14.90 -6.27 9.80
CA LEU A 80 -14.65 -7.34 10.76
C LEU A 80 -13.17 -7.67 10.92
N CYS A 81 -12.31 -7.02 10.15
CA CYS A 81 -10.88 -7.27 10.21
C CYS A 81 -10.28 -6.83 11.55
N GLU A 82 -9.19 -7.48 11.92
CA GLU A 82 -8.31 -7.06 13.01
C GLU A 82 -7.87 -5.60 12.80
N GLU A 83 -7.50 -4.93 13.91
CA GLU A 83 -6.93 -3.59 13.82
C GLU A 83 -5.71 -3.55 12.89
N GLY A 84 -5.54 -2.44 12.19
CA GLY A 84 -4.43 -2.27 11.25
C GLY A 84 -4.76 -2.50 9.80
N SER A 85 -6.02 -2.31 9.42
CA SER A 85 -6.38 -2.14 8.03
C SER A 85 -5.63 -0.97 7.39
N ILE A 86 -5.34 -1.11 6.11
CA ILE A 86 -4.82 -0.03 5.26
C ILE A 86 -5.92 0.34 4.30
N ASP A 87 -6.33 1.59 4.30
CA ASP A 87 -7.22 2.19 3.30
C ASP A 87 -6.52 3.41 2.71
N LYS A 88 -6.45 3.47 1.38
CA LYS A 88 -5.79 4.52 0.63
C LYS A 88 -6.34 4.65 -0.78
N THR A 89 -6.20 5.82 -1.38
CA THR A 89 -6.30 5.98 -2.83
C THR A 89 -4.89 6.11 -3.39
N ARG A 90 -4.55 5.22 -4.33
CA ARG A 90 -3.29 5.29 -5.08
C ARG A 90 -3.53 6.04 -6.38
N PHE A 91 -2.83 7.13 -6.56
CA PHE A 91 -2.74 7.91 -7.79
C PHE A 91 -1.45 7.52 -8.51
N GLU A 92 -1.52 7.38 -9.83
CA GLU A 92 -0.34 7.16 -10.66
C GLU A 92 -0.07 8.41 -11.49
N VAL A 93 1.12 8.99 -11.30
CA VAL A 93 1.55 10.20 -12.03
C VAL A 93 2.80 9.86 -12.83
N LYS A 94 2.78 10.20 -14.11
CA LYS A 94 3.94 10.02 -14.99
C LYS A 94 4.80 11.27 -14.98
N VAL A 95 6.06 11.13 -14.56
CA VAL A 95 7.05 12.21 -14.57
C VAL A 95 8.29 11.71 -15.32
N GLY A 96 8.55 12.30 -16.50
CA GLY A 96 9.59 11.82 -17.39
C GLY A 96 9.37 10.36 -17.81
N ASN A 97 10.36 9.51 -17.46
CA ASN A 97 10.34 8.08 -17.75
C ASN A 97 9.80 7.21 -16.61
N HIS A 98 9.42 7.83 -15.49
CA HIS A 98 9.03 7.13 -14.27
C HIS A 98 7.54 7.31 -13.99
N ILE A 99 6.98 6.33 -13.28
CA ILE A 99 5.65 6.41 -12.70
C ILE A 99 5.84 6.52 -11.20
N PHE A 100 5.26 7.55 -10.61
CA PHE A 100 5.14 7.69 -9.17
C PHE A 100 3.79 7.13 -8.74
N GLU A 101 3.82 6.26 -7.74
CA GLU A 101 2.64 5.80 -7.04
C GLU A 101 2.44 6.68 -5.81
N ILE A 102 1.47 7.59 -5.84
CA ILE A 102 1.13 8.47 -4.72
C ILE A 102 -0.04 7.89 -3.95
N ASP A 103 0.17 7.53 -2.69
CA ASP A 103 -0.84 7.03 -1.77
C ASP A 103 -1.34 8.14 -0.85
N GLU A 104 -2.62 8.45 -0.95
CA GLU A 104 -3.38 9.22 0.04
C GLU A 104 -4.05 8.25 1.01
N PHE A 105 -3.62 8.23 2.28
CA PHE A 105 -4.10 7.28 3.28
C PHE A 105 -5.32 7.80 4.06
N TYR A 106 -6.16 6.86 4.51
CA TYR A 106 -7.40 7.13 5.26
C TYR A 106 -7.43 6.40 6.61
N ASP A 107 -8.54 6.57 7.35
CA ASP A 107 -8.80 5.97 8.65
C ASP A 107 -7.67 6.23 9.67
N GLY A 108 -7.04 5.16 10.17
CA GLY A 108 -5.95 5.26 11.14
C GLY A 108 -4.73 6.04 10.61
N ASN A 109 -4.60 6.14 9.28
CA ASN A 109 -3.48 6.77 8.61
C ASN A 109 -3.85 8.09 7.90
N GLU A 110 -5.02 8.64 8.20
CA GLU A 110 -5.51 9.89 7.61
C GLU A 110 -4.51 11.05 7.81
N GLY A 111 -4.34 11.84 6.75
CA GLY A 111 -3.40 12.96 6.69
C GLY A 111 -1.99 12.60 6.20
N LEU A 112 -1.67 11.31 6.05
CA LEU A 112 -0.44 10.87 5.41
C LEU A 112 -0.62 10.78 3.89
N ILE A 113 0.28 11.45 3.15
CA ILE A 113 0.42 11.28 1.70
C ILE A 113 1.87 10.93 1.39
N MET A 114 2.07 9.84 0.67
CA MET A 114 3.41 9.35 0.28
C MET A 114 3.48 9.06 -1.20
N ALA A 115 4.64 9.26 -1.79
CA ALA A 115 4.96 8.83 -3.14
C ALA A 115 6.04 7.76 -3.13
N GLU A 116 5.86 6.73 -3.95
CA GLU A 116 6.84 5.68 -4.21
C GLU A 116 7.24 5.69 -5.69
N ILE A 117 8.51 5.39 -5.96
CA ILE A 117 9.06 5.24 -7.31
C ILE A 117 9.96 4.00 -7.35
N GLU A 118 9.71 3.13 -8.32
CA GLU A 118 10.58 1.99 -8.61
C GLU A 118 11.69 2.38 -9.59
N LEU A 119 12.91 1.93 -9.32
CA LEU A 119 14.12 2.23 -10.08
C LEU A 119 14.84 0.93 -10.48
N LYS A 120 15.63 0.99 -11.54
CA LYS A 120 16.49 -0.09 -12.04
C LYS A 120 17.83 -0.16 -11.30
N SER A 121 18.27 0.95 -10.70
CA SER A 121 19.48 1.02 -9.87
C SER A 121 19.39 2.12 -8.82
N GLU A 122 20.12 1.98 -7.71
CA GLU A 122 20.15 2.97 -6.62
C GLU A 122 20.65 4.36 -7.07
N THR A 123 21.50 4.39 -8.10
CA THR A 123 22.06 5.61 -8.70
C THR A 123 21.26 6.14 -9.88
N GLU A 124 20.10 5.56 -10.18
CA GLU A 124 19.25 6.03 -11.26
C GLU A 124 18.70 7.43 -10.93
N ASN A 125 18.84 8.34 -11.89
CA ASN A 125 18.27 9.67 -11.78
C ASN A 125 16.79 9.66 -12.19
N PHE A 126 15.98 10.42 -11.49
CA PHE A 126 14.58 10.68 -11.82
C PHE A 126 14.28 12.17 -11.65
N GLU A 127 13.23 12.61 -12.32
CA GLU A 127 12.74 13.98 -12.25
C GLU A 127 11.94 14.20 -10.96
N LYS A 128 12.19 15.32 -10.28
CA LYS A 128 11.53 15.66 -9.02
C LYS A 128 10.41 16.67 -9.27
N PRO A 129 9.13 16.25 -9.24
CA PRO A 129 8.01 17.17 -9.39
C PRO A 129 7.85 18.04 -8.14
N VAL A 130 7.12 19.15 -8.27
CA VAL A 130 6.98 20.18 -7.22
C VAL A 130 6.30 19.68 -5.94
N TRP A 131 5.45 18.66 -6.06
CA TRP A 131 4.75 18.04 -4.95
C TRP A 131 5.60 16.99 -4.20
N LEU A 132 6.78 16.61 -4.73
CA LEU A 132 7.65 15.62 -4.10
C LEU A 132 8.46 16.26 -2.97
N GLY A 133 8.25 15.74 -1.75
CA GLY A 133 8.85 16.25 -0.53
C GLY A 133 10.09 15.50 -0.07
N ALA A 134 10.23 15.40 1.26
CA ALA A 134 11.36 14.77 1.91
C ALA A 134 11.38 13.26 1.62
N GLU A 135 12.58 12.73 1.36
CA GLU A 135 12.77 11.30 1.21
C GLU A 135 12.71 10.61 2.58
N VAL A 136 11.91 9.55 2.65
CA VAL A 136 11.69 8.72 3.84
C VAL A 136 11.98 7.24 3.58
N THR A 137 12.69 6.92 2.49
CA THR A 137 13.07 5.54 2.10
C THR A 137 13.65 4.74 3.25
N ASN A 138 14.48 5.33 4.11
CA ASN A 138 15.13 4.62 5.22
C ASN A 138 14.36 4.71 6.56
N ASP A 139 13.20 5.36 6.58
CA ASP A 139 12.39 5.48 7.80
C ASP A 139 11.29 4.42 7.79
N HIS A 140 11.54 3.34 8.53
CA HIS A 140 10.65 2.18 8.64
C HIS A 140 9.23 2.54 9.13
N ARG A 141 9.03 3.70 9.74
CA ARG A 141 7.69 4.12 10.19
C ARG A 141 6.73 4.27 9.02
N TYR A 142 7.23 4.67 7.85
CA TYR A 142 6.43 4.90 6.64
C TYR A 142 6.11 3.64 5.84
N TYR A 143 6.47 2.46 6.33
CA TYR A 143 6.21 1.20 5.63
C TYR A 143 4.81 0.70 5.99
N ASN A 144 4.09 0.10 5.03
CA ASN A 144 2.75 -0.46 5.27
C ASN A 144 2.70 -1.45 6.46
N SER A 145 3.78 -2.21 6.68
CA SER A 145 3.91 -3.14 7.80
C SER A 145 3.99 -2.45 9.16
N TYR A 146 4.51 -1.22 9.20
CA TYR A 146 4.53 -0.38 10.39
C TYR A 146 3.22 0.38 10.55
N LEU A 147 2.72 1.03 9.48
CA LEU A 147 1.45 1.79 9.48
C LEU A 147 0.24 0.96 9.88
N SER A 148 0.20 -0.32 9.48
CA SER A 148 -0.86 -1.24 9.92
C SER A 148 -0.82 -1.47 11.44
N LYS A 149 0.36 -1.54 12.05
CA LYS A 149 0.47 -1.80 13.50
C LYS A 149 0.48 -0.53 14.34
N ASN A 150 0.92 0.58 13.76
CA ASN A 150 1.11 1.87 14.41
C ASN A 150 0.51 2.95 13.50
N PRO A 151 -0.82 3.13 13.54
CA PRO A 151 -1.49 4.09 12.68
C PRO A 151 -0.90 5.50 12.82
N TYR A 152 -0.78 6.23 11.70
CA TYR A 152 -0.17 7.55 11.62
C TYR A 152 -0.73 8.54 12.65
N LYS A 153 -2.04 8.50 12.90
CA LYS A 153 -2.71 9.36 13.90
C LYS A 153 -2.18 9.21 15.34
N ASN A 154 -1.47 8.12 15.63
CA ASN A 154 -0.89 7.83 16.95
C ASN A 154 0.59 8.26 17.05
N TRP A 155 1.18 8.79 15.98
CA TRP A 155 2.57 9.20 15.99
C TRP A 155 2.74 10.50 16.79
N LYS A 156 3.88 10.63 17.48
CA LYS A 156 4.24 11.78 18.30
C LYS A 156 5.23 12.69 17.60
#